data_AF-A0A8T1GU23-F1
#
_entry.id   AF-A0A8T1GU23-F1
#
_cell.length_a   1.000
_cell.length_b   1.000
_cell.length_c   1.000
_cell.angle_alpha   90.00
_cell.angle_beta   90.00
_cell.angle_gamma   90.00
#
_symmetry.space_group_name_H-M   'P 1'
#
loop_
_entity.id
_entity.type
_entity.pdbx_description
1 polymer ?
#
loop_
_entity_poly.entity_id
_entity_poly.type
_entity_poly.pdbx_seq_one_letter_code
_entity_poly.pdbx_strand_id
1 'polypeptide(L)'
;GWIFKGLSYFTWICWIAPKSVTINKIFGGLSGYGLMPTSFDWTVYSGYLASPLIPPFYAIANVLLGIVVFFIFISMGIHFSGTWYADYFPVQSSESYDNTGAIYNVSRILDHNFYFNETAYKEYSPLFLPTQFAMAYGLSFAAVTAVVVHVALYHGPEIWKPFRLARHQEDDVHMRLMQKYRDVEDWWYSVMFTGSS
;
A
#
# COMPACT_ATOMS: atom_id res chain seq x y z
N GLY A 1 -8.39 11.35 22.44
CA GLY A 1 -9.84 11.64 22.40
C GLY A 1 -10.03 13.04 21.86
N TRP A 2 -10.93 13.23 20.89
CA TRP A 2 -11.11 14.49 20.18
C TRP A 2 -12.06 15.41 20.93
N ILE A 3 -11.65 16.64 21.24
CA ILE A 3 -12.46 17.63 21.98
C ILE A 3 -13.61 18.16 21.09
N PHE A 4 -13.44 18.18 19.76
CA PHE A 4 -14.50 18.52 18.81
C PHE A 4 -14.20 17.95 17.41
N LYS A 5 -14.92 16.92 16.96
CA LYS A 5 -14.71 16.27 15.64
C LYS A 5 -14.85 17.23 14.44
N GLY A 6 -15.58 18.33 14.61
CA GLY A 6 -15.78 19.34 13.57
C GLY A 6 -14.56 20.22 13.27
N LEU A 7 -13.55 20.27 14.16
CA LEU A 7 -12.29 20.96 13.90
C LEU A 7 -11.32 20.10 13.08
N SER A 8 -11.39 18.77 13.24
CA SER A 8 -10.50 17.82 12.57
C SER A 8 -10.87 17.59 11.09
N TYR A 9 -12.15 17.71 10.74
CA TYR A 9 -12.65 17.57 9.35
C TYR A 9 -13.56 18.74 8.98
N PHE A 10 -13.00 19.92 8.71
CA PHE A 10 -13.80 21.08 8.29
C PHE A 10 -14.09 21.03 6.79
N THR A 11 -15.12 20.29 6.40
CA THR A 11 -15.59 20.19 5.00
C THR A 11 -16.80 21.08 4.77
N TRP A 12 -16.64 22.39 4.94
CA TRP A 12 -17.74 23.37 4.84
C TRP A 12 -18.45 23.36 3.47
N ILE A 13 -17.74 23.01 2.40
CA ILE A 13 -18.31 22.88 1.04
C ILE A 13 -19.37 21.76 1.01
N CYS A 14 -19.14 20.66 1.72
CA CYS A 14 -20.14 19.59 1.85
C CYS A 14 -21.37 20.04 2.66
N TRP A 15 -21.27 21.08 3.51
CA TRP A 15 -22.42 21.62 4.24
C TRP A 15 -23.33 22.48 3.36
N ILE A 16 -22.80 23.10 2.31
CA ILE A 16 -23.60 23.89 1.35
C ILE A 16 -24.53 22.97 0.56
N ALA A 17 -24.05 21.78 0.19
CA ALA A 17 -24.80 20.83 -0.63
C ALA A 17 -24.65 19.38 -0.12
N PRO A 18 -25.21 19.07 1.08
CA PRO A 18 -24.98 17.80 1.76
C PRO A 18 -25.56 16.60 1.03
N LYS A 19 -26.58 16.81 0.18
CA LYS A 19 -27.22 15.74 -0.61
C LYS A 19 -26.53 15.46 -1.95
N SER A 20 -25.55 16.27 -2.35
CA SER A 20 -24.86 16.07 -3.63
C SER A 20 -23.78 15.00 -3.49
N VAL A 21 -24.00 13.85 -4.14
CA VAL A 21 -23.05 12.73 -4.12
C VAL A 21 -21.69 13.17 -4.69
N THR A 22 -21.68 13.91 -5.80
CA THR A 22 -20.45 14.39 -6.43
C THR A 22 -19.65 15.33 -5.53
N ILE A 23 -20.32 16.25 -4.84
CA ILE A 23 -19.64 17.19 -3.92
C ILE A 23 -19.05 16.43 -2.73
N ASN A 24 -19.78 15.46 -2.17
CA ASN A 24 -19.26 14.62 -1.11
C ASN A 24 -18.10 13.72 -1.57
N LYS A 25 -18.11 13.22 -2.81
CA LYS A 25 -17.00 12.45 -3.38
C LYS A 25 -15.73 13.28 -3.58
N ILE A 26 -15.86 14.55 -3.95
CA ILE A 26 -14.69 15.42 -4.21
C ILE A 26 -14.15 16.06 -2.92
N PHE A 27 -15.04 16.58 -2.08
CA PHE A 27 -14.66 17.40 -0.91
C PHE A 27 -14.84 16.70 0.43
N GLY A 28 -15.51 15.55 0.47
CA GLY A 28 -15.68 14.78 1.71
C GLY A 28 -14.34 14.26 2.22
N GLY A 29 -14.04 14.50 3.50
CA GLY A 29 -12.75 14.17 4.10
C GLY A 29 -12.58 12.73 4.56
N LEU A 30 -13.67 11.99 4.80
CA LEU A 30 -13.64 10.60 5.26
C LEU A 30 -13.83 9.57 4.14
N SER A 31 -14.71 9.86 3.19
CA SER A 31 -15.14 8.92 2.14
C SER A 31 -14.93 9.45 0.71
N GLY A 32 -14.43 10.68 0.57
CA GLY A 32 -14.18 11.38 -0.70
C GLY A 32 -12.71 11.77 -0.84
N TYR A 33 -12.30 12.47 -1.89
CA TYR A 33 -10.89 12.84 -2.10
C TYR A 33 -10.33 13.84 -1.08
N GLY A 34 -11.19 14.56 -0.37
CA GLY A 34 -10.78 15.60 0.57
C GLY A 34 -9.87 16.63 -0.10
N LEU A 35 -10.21 17.15 -1.28
CA LEU A 35 -9.34 18.11 -2.00
C LEU A 35 -9.23 19.50 -1.34
N MET A 36 -10.07 19.76 -0.33
CA MET A 36 -10.00 20.96 0.52
C MET A 36 -10.32 20.60 1.98
N PRO A 37 -9.51 19.76 2.66
CA PRO A 37 -9.74 19.43 4.04
C PRO A 37 -8.99 20.46 4.87
N THR A 38 -9.64 21.56 5.23
CA THR A 38 -9.06 22.47 6.23
C THR A 38 -9.17 21.81 7.60
N SER A 39 -8.27 20.90 7.96
CA SER A 39 -8.18 20.51 9.37
C SER A 39 -7.57 21.67 10.14
N PHE A 40 -8.27 22.15 11.17
CA PHE A 40 -7.73 23.14 12.12
C PHE A 40 -7.08 22.48 13.33
N ASP A 41 -6.93 21.15 13.27
CA ASP A 41 -6.36 20.34 14.33
C ASP A 41 -4.95 19.89 13.95
N TRP A 42 -3.95 20.41 14.67
CA TRP A 42 -2.54 20.07 14.46
C TRP A 42 -2.28 18.57 14.60
N THR A 43 -3.06 17.86 15.43
CA THR A 43 -2.90 16.42 15.64
C THR A 43 -3.24 15.60 14.39
N VAL A 44 -4.04 16.13 13.47
CA VAL A 44 -4.32 15.50 12.17
C VAL A 44 -3.07 15.55 11.27
N TYR A 45 -2.32 16.65 11.32
CA TYR A 45 -1.08 16.79 10.54
C TYR A 45 0.11 16.07 11.21
N SER A 46 0.27 16.20 12.53
CA SER A 46 1.38 15.58 13.26
C SER A 46 1.16 14.07 13.48
N GLY A 47 -0.08 13.60 13.54
CA GLY A 47 -0.39 12.18 13.76
C GLY A 47 -0.02 11.27 12.59
N TYR A 48 -0.05 11.78 11.36
CA TYR A 48 0.29 11.00 10.15
C TYR A 48 1.80 10.99 9.85
N LEU A 49 2.50 12.07 10.20
CA LEU A 49 3.93 12.25 9.89
C LEU A 49 4.85 12.15 11.11
N ALA A 50 4.30 11.90 12.31
CA ALA A 50 4.92 12.05 13.64
C ALA A 50 5.48 13.47 13.90
N SER A 51 6.43 13.92 13.07
CA SER A 51 6.83 15.32 12.94
C SER A 51 7.23 15.60 11.49
N PRO A 52 6.45 16.38 10.74
CA PRO A 52 6.76 16.78 9.35
C PRO A 52 8.08 17.55 9.21
N LEU A 53 8.68 17.98 10.33
CA LEU A 53 9.90 18.78 10.38
C LEU A 53 11.20 17.96 10.28
N ILE A 54 11.11 16.64 10.41
CA ILE A 54 12.26 15.72 10.40
C ILE A 54 12.72 15.37 8.97
N PRO A 55 11.83 15.01 8.02
CA PRO A 55 12.26 14.66 6.67
C PRO A 55 12.66 15.90 5.85
N PRO A 56 13.64 15.80 4.95
CA PRO A 56 14.05 16.91 4.09
C PRO A 56 12.90 17.32 3.15
N PHE A 57 12.82 18.62 2.84
CA PHE A 57 11.75 19.18 2.00
C PHE A 57 11.56 18.42 0.68
N TYR A 58 12.63 18.02 0.02
CA TYR A 58 12.59 17.27 -1.24
C TYR A 58 11.87 15.92 -1.11
N ALA A 59 12.05 15.22 0.02
CA ALA A 59 11.36 13.94 0.26
C ALA A 59 9.86 14.16 0.44
N ILE A 60 9.48 15.20 1.21
CA ILE A 60 8.07 15.58 1.41
C ILE A 60 7.43 15.98 0.08
N ALA A 61 8.11 16.82 -0.71
CA ALA A 61 7.63 17.27 -2.01
C ALA A 61 7.42 16.10 -2.99
N ASN A 62 8.34 15.14 -3.01
CA ASN A 62 8.22 13.95 -3.87
C ASN A 62 7.02 13.07 -3.47
N VAL A 63 6.83 12.85 -2.16
CA VAL A 63 5.67 12.09 -1.65
C VAL A 63 4.36 12.80 -1.96
N LEU A 64 4.29 14.13 -1.74
CA LEU A 64 3.11 14.94 -2.08
C LEU A 64 2.80 14.89 -3.57
N LEU A 65 3.82 14.98 -4.43
CA LEU A 65 3.64 14.83 -5.87
C LEU A 65 3.09 13.44 -6.22
N GLY A 66 3.60 12.39 -5.59
CA GLY A 66 3.06 11.03 -5.74
C GLY A 66 1.59 10.94 -5.33
N ILE A 67 1.21 11.52 -4.20
CA ILE A 67 -0.19 11.57 -3.74
C ILE A 67 -1.07 12.31 -4.76
N VAL A 68 -0.62 13.46 -5.25
CA VAL A 68 -1.37 14.25 -6.25
C VAL A 68 -1.52 13.49 -7.57
N VAL A 69 -0.46 12.88 -8.08
CA VAL A 69 -0.52 12.16 -9.35
C VAL A 69 -1.39 10.91 -9.23
N PHE A 70 -1.12 10.05 -8.26
CA PHE A 70 -1.80 8.76 -8.15
C PHE A 70 -3.18 8.90 -7.51
N PHE A 71 -3.24 9.39 -6.28
CA PHE A 71 -4.47 9.36 -5.47
C PHE A 71 -5.46 10.48 -5.77
N ILE A 72 -5.04 11.54 -6.47
CA ILE A 72 -5.93 12.61 -6.93
C ILE A 72 -6.22 12.40 -8.43
N PHE A 73 -5.26 12.60 -9.32
CA PHE A 73 -5.55 12.58 -10.77
C PHE A 73 -5.92 11.20 -11.33
N ILE A 74 -5.06 10.19 -11.13
CA ILE A 74 -5.31 8.85 -11.68
C ILE A 74 -6.55 8.23 -11.03
N SER A 75 -6.66 8.32 -9.71
CA SER A 75 -7.85 7.87 -8.98
C SER A 75 -9.13 8.49 -9.52
N MET A 76 -9.16 9.81 -9.72
CA MET A 76 -10.36 10.49 -10.23
C MET A 76 -10.70 10.00 -11.63
N GLY A 77 -9.71 9.82 -12.51
CA GLY A 77 -9.93 9.25 -13.84
C GLY A 77 -10.56 7.86 -13.79
N ILE A 78 -10.09 6.99 -12.88
CA ILE A 78 -10.64 5.63 -12.71
C ILE A 78 -12.03 5.68 -12.07
N HIS A 79 -12.22 6.49 -11.02
CA HIS A 79 -13.48 6.54 -10.28
C HIS A 79 -14.62 7.11 -11.13
N PHE A 80 -14.38 8.22 -11.82
CA PHE A 80 -15.40 8.88 -12.65
C PHE A 80 -15.56 8.27 -14.05
N SER A 81 -14.69 7.33 -14.47
CA SER A 81 -14.93 6.53 -15.68
C SER A 81 -15.91 5.38 -15.46
N GLY A 82 -16.38 5.15 -14.23
CA GLY A 82 -17.26 4.02 -13.90
C GLY A 82 -16.55 2.66 -13.86
N THR A 83 -15.21 2.66 -13.90
CA THR A 83 -14.41 1.43 -13.85
C THR A 83 -14.67 0.71 -12.51
N TRP A 84 -14.80 -0.62 -12.55
CA TRP A 84 -15.06 -1.47 -11.37
C TRP A 84 -16.31 -1.12 -10.56
N TYR A 85 -17.34 -0.56 -11.20
CA TYR A 85 -18.56 -0.14 -10.52
C TYR A 85 -18.30 0.89 -9.40
N ALA A 86 -17.22 1.67 -9.56
CA ALA A 86 -16.76 2.64 -8.57
C ALA A 86 -17.84 3.66 -8.15
N ASP A 87 -18.82 3.94 -9.01
CA ASP A 87 -19.88 4.89 -8.73
C ASP A 87 -20.76 4.51 -7.52
N TYR A 88 -20.91 3.21 -7.26
CA TYR A 88 -21.75 2.66 -6.19
C TYR A 88 -21.04 2.63 -4.84
N PHE A 89 -19.73 2.88 -4.80
CA PHE A 89 -18.90 2.79 -3.60
C PHE A 89 -18.31 4.16 -3.22
N PRO A 90 -17.94 4.36 -1.94
CA PRO A 90 -17.16 5.53 -1.57
C PRO A 90 -15.80 5.53 -2.29
N VAL A 91 -15.21 6.72 -2.47
CA VAL A 91 -13.91 6.89 -3.14
C VAL A 91 -12.81 6.19 -2.34
N GLN A 92 -12.80 6.44 -1.03
CA GLN A 92 -11.97 5.77 -0.05
C GLN A 92 -12.81 5.04 0.99
N SER A 93 -12.40 3.81 1.27
CA SER A 93 -12.73 3.06 2.48
C SER A 93 -11.67 1.97 2.64
N SER A 94 -11.43 1.54 3.88
CA SER A 94 -10.61 0.35 4.17
C SER A 94 -11.42 -0.95 4.10
N GLU A 95 -12.74 -0.84 3.97
CA GLU A 95 -13.65 -1.97 3.86
C GLU A 95 -13.85 -2.41 2.41
N SER A 96 -14.11 -3.70 2.23
CA SER A 96 -14.52 -4.28 0.95
C SER A 96 -16.03 -4.51 0.95
N TYR A 97 -16.64 -4.55 -0.24
CA TYR A 97 -18.09 -4.63 -0.39
C TYR A 97 -18.54 -5.81 -1.23
N ASP A 98 -19.77 -6.26 -0.98
CA ASP A 98 -20.47 -7.21 -1.84
C ASP A 98 -21.28 -6.50 -2.95
N ASN A 99 -21.92 -7.30 -3.81
CA ASN A 99 -22.73 -6.78 -4.92
C ASN A 99 -23.98 -5.99 -4.47
N THR A 100 -24.36 -6.08 -3.19
CA THR A 100 -25.47 -5.32 -2.61
C THR A 100 -25.02 -4.01 -1.95
N GLY A 101 -23.70 -3.76 -1.89
CA GLY A 101 -23.12 -2.61 -1.21
C GLY A 101 -22.98 -2.77 0.30
N ALA A 102 -23.18 -3.98 0.84
CA ALA A 102 -22.90 -4.29 2.23
C ALA A 102 -21.42 -4.66 2.41
N ILE A 103 -20.94 -4.58 3.66
CA ILE A 103 -19.55 -4.97 3.99
C ILE A 103 -19.38 -6.46 3.69
N TYR A 104 -18.33 -6.78 2.94
CA TYR A 104 -18.07 -8.12 2.44
C TYR A 104 -17.74 -9.10 3.58
N ASN A 105 -18.49 -10.19 3.69
CA ASN A 105 -18.26 -11.20 4.72
C ASN A 105 -17.33 -12.31 4.21
N VAL A 106 -16.05 -12.21 4.56
CA VAL A 106 -15.02 -13.18 4.15
C VAL A 106 -15.29 -14.59 4.66
N SER A 107 -15.89 -14.75 5.85
CA SER A 107 -16.17 -16.07 6.42
C SER A 107 -17.16 -16.89 5.59
N ARG A 108 -17.97 -16.25 4.72
CA ARG A 108 -18.91 -16.96 3.84
C ARG A 108 -18.24 -17.68 2.67
N ILE A 109 -17.03 -17.28 2.30
CA ILE A 109 -16.27 -17.86 1.19
C ILE A 109 -15.15 -18.77 1.67
N LEU A 110 -15.07 -19.02 2.97
CA LEU A 110 -14.07 -19.87 3.60
C LEU A 110 -14.75 -21.14 4.11
N ASP A 111 -14.13 -22.28 3.83
CA ASP A 111 -14.52 -23.56 4.41
C ASP A 111 -14.08 -23.66 5.90
N HIS A 112 -14.49 -24.71 6.61
CA HIS A 112 -14.12 -24.95 8.01
C HIS A 112 -12.60 -24.95 8.26
N ASN A 113 -11.81 -25.29 7.23
CA ASN A 113 -10.35 -25.27 7.27
C ASN A 113 -9.74 -23.94 6.81
N PHE A 114 -10.53 -22.87 6.69
CA PHE A 114 -10.13 -21.56 6.16
C PHE A 114 -9.58 -21.59 4.72
N TYR A 115 -9.97 -22.59 3.93
CA TYR A 115 -9.67 -22.64 2.51
C TYR A 115 -10.74 -21.91 1.70
N PHE A 116 -10.33 -21.27 0.63
CA PHE A 116 -11.23 -20.59 -0.30
C PHE A 116 -12.17 -21.59 -0.98
N ASN A 117 -13.47 -21.34 -0.87
CA ASN A 117 -14.51 -22.11 -1.52
C ASN A 117 -15.09 -21.32 -2.71
N GLU A 118 -14.72 -21.72 -3.93
CA GLU A 118 -15.15 -21.05 -5.16
C GLU A 118 -16.66 -21.14 -5.40
N THR A 119 -17.31 -22.24 -5.01
CA THR A 119 -18.76 -22.39 -5.16
C THR A 119 -19.52 -21.40 -4.27
N ALA A 120 -19.12 -21.30 -2.99
CA ALA A 120 -19.67 -20.33 -2.06
C ALA A 120 -19.41 -18.87 -2.50
N TYR A 121 -18.26 -18.59 -3.11
CA TYR A 121 -17.94 -17.28 -3.68
C TYR A 121 -18.89 -16.89 -4.83
N LYS A 122 -19.12 -17.81 -5.77
CA LYS A 122 -20.02 -17.56 -6.91
C LYS A 122 -21.48 -17.39 -6.47
N GLU A 123 -21.90 -18.12 -5.43
CA GLU A 123 -23.24 -18.00 -4.86
C GLU A 123 -23.44 -16.72 -4.02
N TYR A 124 -22.39 -16.28 -3.31
CA TYR A 124 -22.45 -15.09 -2.47
C TYR A 124 -22.32 -13.80 -3.29
N SER A 125 -21.11 -13.41 -3.67
CA SER A 125 -20.86 -12.28 -4.56
C SER A 125 -19.38 -12.19 -4.95
N PRO A 126 -19.05 -11.54 -6.08
CA PRO A 126 -17.70 -11.05 -6.29
C PRO A 126 -17.33 -9.97 -5.27
N LEU A 127 -16.02 -9.82 -5.02
CA LEU A 127 -15.45 -8.81 -4.12
C LEU A 127 -15.33 -7.48 -4.84
N PHE A 128 -15.89 -6.41 -4.26
CA PHE A 128 -15.76 -5.05 -4.78
C PHE A 128 -14.91 -4.19 -3.84
N LEU A 129 -13.95 -3.47 -4.43
CA LEU A 129 -13.03 -2.61 -3.70
C LEU A 129 -13.26 -1.14 -4.11
N PRO A 130 -13.25 -0.21 -3.14
CA PRO A 130 -13.14 1.22 -3.40
C PRO A 130 -11.93 1.53 -4.29
N THR A 131 -12.06 2.56 -5.14
CA THR A 131 -11.02 2.92 -6.11
C THR A 131 -9.67 3.19 -5.46
N GLN A 132 -9.63 3.98 -4.39
CA GLN A 132 -8.36 4.29 -3.72
C GLN A 132 -7.77 3.08 -2.99
N PHE A 133 -8.60 2.15 -2.51
CA PHE A 133 -8.13 0.92 -1.88
C PHE A 133 -7.49 -0.02 -2.90
N ALA A 134 -8.14 -0.23 -4.05
CA ALA A 134 -7.59 -1.01 -5.15
C ALA A 134 -6.27 -0.42 -5.67
N MET A 135 -6.19 0.90 -5.80
CA MET A 135 -4.94 1.55 -6.21
C MET A 135 -3.83 1.45 -5.17
N ALA A 136 -4.13 1.54 -3.88
CA ALA A 136 -3.14 1.36 -2.82
C ALA A 136 -2.48 -0.03 -2.89
N TYR A 137 -3.27 -1.07 -3.14
CA TYR A 137 -2.74 -2.41 -3.43
C TYR A 137 -1.88 -2.44 -4.69
N GLY A 138 -2.38 -1.88 -5.81
CA GLY A 138 -1.64 -1.82 -7.07
C GLY A 138 -0.29 -1.11 -6.95
N LEU A 139 -0.26 0.03 -6.26
CA LEU A 139 0.94 0.79 -5.95
C LEU A 139 1.90 0.03 -5.03
N SER A 140 1.39 -0.77 -4.09
CA SER A 140 2.23 -1.61 -3.23
C SER A 140 2.96 -2.67 -4.06
N PHE A 141 2.27 -3.36 -4.98
CA PHE A 141 2.92 -4.30 -5.90
C PHE A 141 3.90 -3.61 -6.85
N ALA A 142 3.55 -2.43 -7.36
CA ALA A 142 4.42 -1.63 -8.20
C ALA A 142 5.69 -1.20 -7.44
N ALA A 143 5.57 -0.81 -6.17
CA ALA A 143 6.71 -0.43 -5.34
C ALA A 143 7.66 -1.61 -5.10
N VAL A 144 7.14 -2.79 -4.75
CA VAL A 144 7.96 -4.00 -4.60
C VAL A 144 8.66 -4.35 -5.91
N THR A 145 7.93 -4.32 -7.01
CA THR A 145 8.49 -4.58 -8.34
C THR A 145 9.56 -3.56 -8.73
N ALA A 146 9.32 -2.28 -8.44
CA ALA A 146 10.26 -1.20 -8.71
C ALA A 146 11.57 -1.38 -7.94
N VAL A 147 11.50 -1.81 -6.67
CA VAL A 147 12.69 -2.13 -5.87
C VAL A 147 13.47 -3.28 -6.50
N VAL A 148 12.81 -4.37 -6.87
CA VAL A 148 13.46 -5.53 -7.51
C VAL A 148 14.14 -5.13 -8.83
N VAL A 149 13.43 -4.38 -9.68
CA VAL A 149 13.97 -3.89 -10.96
C VAL A 149 15.12 -2.92 -10.72
N HIS A 150 15.01 -2.03 -9.74
CA HIS A 150 16.08 -1.08 -9.39
C HIS A 150 17.35 -1.81 -8.94
N VAL A 151 17.22 -2.79 -8.04
CA VAL A 151 18.36 -3.61 -7.60
C VAL A 151 18.95 -4.39 -8.77
N ALA A 152 18.12 -5.00 -9.62
CA ALA A 152 18.58 -5.75 -10.79
C ALA A 152 19.33 -4.88 -11.81
N LEU A 153 18.89 -3.64 -12.04
CA LEU A 153 19.51 -2.74 -13.01
C LEU A 153 20.77 -2.06 -12.48
N TYR A 154 20.73 -1.53 -11.25
CA TYR A 154 21.83 -0.74 -10.69
C TYR A 154 22.89 -1.59 -9.99
N HIS A 155 22.46 -2.63 -9.27
CA HIS A 155 23.36 -3.51 -8.51
C HIS A 155 23.52 -4.89 -9.16
N GLY A 156 22.80 -5.20 -10.24
CA GLY A 156 22.90 -6.48 -10.95
C GLY A 156 24.33 -6.86 -11.33
N PRO A 157 25.15 -5.95 -11.94
CA PRO A 157 26.54 -6.27 -12.26
C PRO A 157 27.42 -6.52 -11.02
N GLU A 158 27.15 -5.82 -9.92
CA GLU A 158 27.84 -5.97 -8.64
C GLU A 158 27.45 -7.26 -7.91
N ILE A 159 26.22 -7.75 -8.09
CA ILE A 159 25.74 -9.02 -7.56
C ILE A 159 26.23 -10.19 -8.43
N TRP A 160 26.20 -10.03 -9.76
CA TRP A 160 26.52 -11.09 -10.71
C TRP A 160 28.01 -11.46 -10.74
N LYS A 161 28.90 -10.47 -10.62
CA LYS A 161 30.35 -10.69 -10.64
C LYS A 161 30.82 -11.60 -9.48
N PRO A 162 30.54 -11.30 -8.20
CA PRO A 162 30.84 -12.18 -7.08
C PRO A 162 30.08 -13.51 -7.15
N PHE A 163 28.82 -13.53 -7.60
CA PHE A 163 28.07 -14.77 -7.73
C PHE A 163 28.69 -15.74 -8.73
N ARG A 164 29.21 -15.21 -9.86
CA ARG A 164 29.93 -16.00 -10.86
C ARG A 164 31.33 -16.40 -10.38
N LEU A 165 32.02 -15.51 -9.67
CA LEU A 165 33.35 -15.76 -9.12
C LEU A 165 33.31 -16.76 -7.96
N ALA A 166 32.34 -16.70 -7.06
CA ALA A 166 32.13 -17.69 -5.99
C ALA A 166 31.97 -19.12 -6.55
N ARG A 167 31.50 -19.24 -7.79
CA ARG A 167 31.40 -20.53 -8.49
C ARG A 167 32.71 -21.00 -9.12
N HIS A 168 33.71 -20.13 -9.27
CA HIS A 168 34.96 -20.35 -10.02
C HIS A 168 36.18 -19.78 -9.27
N GLN A 169 36.10 -19.59 -7.94
CA GLN A 169 37.16 -18.95 -7.17
C GLN A 169 38.28 -19.98 -6.96
N GLU A 170 39.48 -19.70 -7.49
CA GLU A 170 40.68 -20.43 -7.08
C GLU A 170 40.98 -20.07 -5.62
N ASP A 171 41.25 -21.09 -4.80
CA ASP A 171 41.46 -20.88 -3.36
C ASP A 171 42.64 -19.95 -3.07
N ASP A 172 42.33 -18.73 -2.63
CA ASP A 172 43.27 -17.83 -1.98
C ASP A 172 43.98 -18.57 -0.83
N VAL A 173 45.24 -18.23 -0.52
CA VAL A 173 46.02 -18.86 0.58
C VAL A 173 45.25 -18.85 1.92
N HIS A 174 44.42 -17.84 2.16
CA HIS A 174 43.51 -17.77 3.31
C HIS A 174 42.36 -18.78 3.24
N MET A 175 41.68 -18.95 2.10
CA MET A 175 40.66 -20.00 1.94
C MET A 175 41.26 -21.39 2.09
N ARG A 176 42.46 -21.62 1.54
CA ARG A 176 43.20 -22.88 1.67
C ARG A 176 43.55 -23.24 3.12
N LEU A 177 43.82 -22.24 3.96
CA LEU A 177 44.02 -22.42 5.40
C LEU A 177 42.68 -22.65 6.14
N MET A 178 41.59 -22.03 5.66
CA MET A 178 40.23 -22.18 6.20
C MET A 178 39.59 -23.53 5.85
N GLN A 179 39.96 -24.17 4.74
CA GLN A 179 39.51 -25.53 4.35
C GLN A 179 39.85 -26.63 5.37
N LYS A 180 40.76 -26.37 6.31
CA LYS A 180 41.05 -27.26 7.44
C LYS A 180 39.86 -27.34 8.42
N TYR A 181 39.01 -26.33 8.43
CA TYR A 181 37.80 -26.27 9.23
C TYR A 181 36.60 -26.66 8.36
N ARG A 182 35.69 -27.47 8.91
CA ARG A 182 34.48 -27.88 8.20
C ARG A 182 33.59 -26.65 8.00
N ASP A 183 33.22 -26.36 6.75
CA ASP A 183 32.24 -25.32 6.46
C ASP A 183 30.96 -25.58 7.26
N VAL A 184 30.43 -24.52 7.85
CA VAL A 184 29.20 -24.58 8.62
C VAL A 184 28.05 -24.80 7.64
N GLU A 185 27.18 -25.76 7.92
CA GLU A 185 26.08 -26.11 7.02
C GLU A 185 25.19 -24.89 6.72
N ASP A 186 24.82 -24.70 5.45
CA ASP A 186 24.12 -23.50 4.94
C ASP A 186 22.81 -23.16 5.68
N TRP A 187 22.21 -24.12 6.37
CA TRP A 187 21.01 -23.91 7.18
C TRP A 187 21.24 -22.96 8.36
N TRP A 188 22.45 -22.88 8.91
CA TRP A 188 22.77 -21.93 9.99
C TRP A 188 22.64 -20.47 9.52
N TYR A 189 23.04 -20.18 8.28
CA TYR A 189 22.89 -18.84 7.70
C TYR A 189 21.41 -18.50 7.46
N SER A 190 20.62 -19.48 7.02
CA SER A 190 19.18 -19.30 6.82
C SER A 190 18.43 -19.08 8.15
N VAL A 191 18.84 -19.76 9.23
CA VAL A 191 18.28 -19.57 10.58
C VAL A 191 18.70 -18.22 11.18
N MET A 192 19.96 -17.82 11.03
CA MET A 192 20.43 -16.49 11.47
C MET A 192 19.69 -15.36 10.73
N PHE A 193 19.50 -15.51 9.41
CA PHE A 193 18.80 -14.53 8.59
C PHE A 193 17.33 -14.40 9.01
N THR A 194 16.63 -15.52 9.20
CA THR A 194 15.22 -15.55 9.64
C THR A 194 15.03 -15.12 11.09
N GLY A 195 15.99 -15.38 11.98
CA GLY A 195 15.95 -14.95 13.38
C GLY A 195 16.28 -13.48 13.63
N SER A 196 16.74 -12.75 12.60
CA SER A 196 17.06 -11.32 12.66
C SER A 196 15.97 -10.42 12.07
N SER A 197 14.87 -11.00 11.58
CA SER A 197 13.69 -10.31 11.03
C SER A 197 12.56 -10.19 12.05
#